data_AF-A0A2W5N0A0-F1
#
_entry.id   AF-A0A2W5N0A0-F1
#
_cell.length_a   1.000
_cell.length_b   1.000
_cell.length_c   1.000
_cell.angle_alpha   90.00
_cell.angle_beta   90.00
_cell.angle_gamma   90.00
#
_symmetry.space_group_name_H-M   'P 1'
#
loop_
_entity.id
_entity.type
_entity.pdbx_description
1 polymer ?
#
loop_
_entity_poly.entity_id
_entity_poly.type
_entity_poly.pdbx_seq_one_letter_code
_entity_poly.pdbx_strand_id
1 'polypeptide(L)'
;MTQSVLPGASEIWTILADLSGGGGNDTLAAALATAGTDFDGGAAAASLNGGSGDDELTLRMLGEDARLSAEMLGGDGNDIITLSLEARVSAEEIPDVDARVSGGAGNDRIDITLVGTVAREVFGGAGDDHITLDQSGGAGFVTPVDGGDGADIISVRMSGGGEGGGRSGFEIAGGDGSDQISAETSLGGELREAVNLIGAGAGDDTVSASAIIESNSNGGSAFNEVIGGDGDDDLTGSISVDDSSVFDSAYSELYGGAGNDSVKASGGFDNILWGNQGNDTLLGSGNADHLIGGA
;
A
#
# COMPACT_ATOMS: atom_id res chain seq x y z
N MET A 1 18.69 20.43 -6.53
CA MET A 1 18.19 21.83 -6.55
C MET A 1 17.13 21.98 -5.46
N THR A 2 17.02 23.12 -4.76
CA THR A 2 15.94 23.35 -3.76
C THR A 2 15.03 24.47 -4.23
N GLN A 3 13.73 24.20 -4.36
CA GLN A 3 12.70 25.18 -4.69
C GLN A 3 11.73 25.32 -3.50
N SER A 4 11.53 26.56 -3.03
CA SER A 4 10.57 26.90 -1.99
C SER A 4 9.69 28.03 -2.52
N VAL A 5 8.37 27.80 -2.56
CA VAL A 5 7.39 28.79 -3.02
C VAL A 5 6.37 29.01 -1.90
N LEU A 6 6.23 30.26 -1.44
CA LEU A 6 5.18 30.69 -0.52
C LEU A 6 4.55 32.00 -1.03
N PRO A 7 3.24 32.03 -1.35
CA PRO A 7 2.54 33.30 -1.54
C PRO A 7 1.16 33.41 -0.84
N GLY A 8 0.67 34.66 -0.73
CA GLY A 8 -0.50 35.08 0.04
C GLY A 8 -1.86 35.03 -0.68
N ALA A 9 -2.92 35.23 0.13
CA ALA A 9 -4.33 34.98 -0.14
C ALA A 9 -4.95 35.86 -1.27
N SER A 10 -5.44 35.21 -2.35
CA SER A 10 -6.74 35.45 -3.02
C SER A 10 -6.83 34.97 -4.50
N GLU A 11 -5.97 34.07 -4.99
CA GLU A 11 -6.14 33.47 -6.33
C GLU A 11 -6.02 31.94 -6.26
N ILE A 12 -6.68 31.25 -7.19
CA ILE A 12 -6.61 29.78 -7.34
C ILE A 12 -5.19 29.43 -7.77
N TRP A 13 -4.36 28.94 -6.85
CA TRP A 13 -2.95 28.64 -7.14
C TRP A 13 -2.71 27.14 -7.27
N THR A 14 -2.03 26.75 -8.35
CA THR A 14 -1.30 25.48 -8.40
C THR A 14 0.16 25.74 -8.06
N ILE A 15 0.65 25.18 -6.95
CA ILE A 15 2.08 25.15 -6.64
C ILE A 15 2.69 23.99 -7.43
N LEU A 16 3.67 24.27 -8.28
CA LEU A 16 4.33 23.26 -9.10
C LEU A 16 5.81 23.13 -8.73
N ALA A 17 6.27 21.89 -8.60
CA ALA A 17 7.69 21.54 -8.62
C ALA A 17 7.92 20.52 -9.72
N ASP A 18 8.91 20.76 -10.58
CA ASP A 18 9.31 19.83 -11.63
C ASP A 18 10.84 19.77 -11.63
N LEU A 19 11.39 18.65 -11.16
CA LEU A 19 12.83 18.44 -10.96
C LEU A 19 13.27 17.21 -11.75
N SER A 20 14.38 17.35 -12.47
CA SER A 20 15.05 16.24 -13.16
C SER A 20 16.55 16.24 -12.85
N GLY A 21 17.10 15.09 -12.48
CA GLY A 21 18.53 14.89 -12.21
C GLY A 21 19.33 14.69 -13.50
N GLY A 22 18.88 13.75 -14.33
CA GLY A 22 19.45 13.46 -15.63
C GLY A 22 20.42 12.29 -15.55
N GLY A 23 21.71 12.54 -15.37
CA GLY A 23 22.71 11.46 -15.35
C GLY A 23 23.78 11.64 -14.29
N GLY A 24 24.13 10.54 -13.65
CA GLY A 24 24.92 10.51 -12.43
C GLY A 24 24.03 10.61 -11.20
N ASN A 25 24.63 10.44 -10.03
CA ASN A 25 23.90 10.40 -8.76
C ASN A 25 23.46 11.82 -8.34
N ASP A 26 22.17 12.06 -8.34
CA ASP A 26 21.51 13.33 -8.09
C ASP A 26 20.74 13.36 -6.77
N THR A 27 20.51 14.56 -6.25
CA THR A 27 19.65 14.78 -5.08
C THR A 27 18.58 15.82 -5.40
N LEU A 28 17.33 15.38 -5.43
CA LEU A 28 16.15 16.17 -5.77
C LEU A 28 15.26 16.31 -4.54
N ALA A 29 14.97 17.55 -4.15
CA ALA A 29 14.14 17.81 -2.96
C ALA A 29 13.14 18.93 -3.20
N ALA A 30 11.88 18.66 -2.91
CA ALA A 30 10.79 19.64 -2.98
C ALA A 30 9.92 19.59 -1.72
N ALA A 31 9.48 20.78 -1.28
CA ALA A 31 8.52 20.93 -0.20
C ALA A 31 7.44 21.92 -0.60
N LEU A 32 6.19 21.45 -0.69
CA LEU A 32 5.05 22.24 -1.11
C LEU A 32 4.06 22.34 0.05
N ALA A 33 3.46 23.51 0.25
CA ALA A 33 2.42 23.68 1.25
C ALA A 33 1.35 24.62 0.71
N THR A 34 0.09 24.22 0.78
CA THR A 34 -1.05 25.08 0.48
C THR A 34 -1.78 25.42 1.78
N ALA A 35 -2.23 26.66 1.90
CA ALA A 35 -3.11 27.11 2.97
C ALA A 35 -4.40 27.61 2.32
N GLY A 36 -5.46 26.81 2.42
CA GLY A 36 -6.81 27.16 1.98
C GLY A 36 -7.76 27.14 3.17
N THR A 37 -8.73 28.06 3.20
CA THR A 37 -9.76 28.08 4.26
C THR A 37 -11.13 27.62 3.76
N ASP A 38 -11.29 27.27 2.48
CA ASP A 38 -12.59 26.91 1.89
C ASP A 38 -12.51 26.32 0.46
N PHE A 39 -11.65 25.32 0.19
CA PHE A 39 -11.55 24.63 -1.13
C PHE A 39 -11.58 25.54 -2.39
N ASP A 40 -11.08 26.77 -2.31
CA ASP A 40 -11.04 27.75 -3.43
C ASP A 40 -10.03 27.33 -4.54
N GLY A 41 -9.76 26.03 -4.69
CA GLY A 41 -9.00 25.45 -5.79
C GLY A 41 -7.48 25.47 -5.62
N GLY A 42 -6.99 25.53 -4.38
CA GLY A 42 -5.57 25.28 -4.11
C GLY A 42 -5.17 23.89 -4.58
N ALA A 43 -4.12 23.80 -5.39
CA ALA A 43 -3.51 22.55 -5.79
C ALA A 43 -2.00 22.61 -5.55
N ALA A 44 -1.41 21.50 -5.15
CA ALA A 44 0.03 21.32 -5.18
C ALA A 44 0.32 20.10 -6.05
N ALA A 45 1.23 20.24 -7.00
CA ALA A 45 1.72 19.11 -7.78
C ALA A 45 3.24 19.15 -7.86
N ALA A 46 3.86 17.98 -7.71
CA ALA A 46 5.30 17.84 -7.82
C ALA A 46 5.65 16.61 -8.66
N SER A 47 6.62 16.79 -9.56
CA SER A 47 7.24 15.75 -10.37
C SER A 47 8.75 15.75 -10.07
N LEU A 48 9.27 14.64 -9.58
CA LEU A 48 10.71 14.41 -9.38
C LEU A 48 11.13 13.19 -10.21
N ASN A 49 12.14 13.36 -11.06
CA ASN A 49 12.70 12.29 -11.89
C ASN A 49 14.22 12.23 -11.72
N GLY A 50 14.75 11.14 -11.16
CA GLY A 50 16.18 10.94 -10.93
C GLY A 50 16.93 10.85 -12.26
N GLY A 51 16.59 9.86 -13.07
CA GLY A 51 17.13 9.66 -14.39
C GLY A 51 18.02 8.43 -14.44
N SER A 52 19.33 8.61 -14.41
CA SER A 52 20.28 7.48 -14.38
C SER A 52 21.38 7.74 -13.36
N GLY A 53 21.79 6.71 -12.62
CA GLY A 53 22.66 6.86 -11.45
C GLY A 53 21.86 6.57 -10.18
N ASP A 54 22.55 6.41 -9.05
CA ASP A 54 21.86 6.20 -7.77
C ASP A 54 21.39 7.57 -7.21
N ASP A 55 20.09 7.83 -7.26
CA ASP A 55 19.47 9.12 -6.99
C ASP A 55 18.74 9.16 -5.63
N GLU A 56 18.66 10.35 -5.03
CA GLU A 56 17.90 10.58 -3.80
C GLU A 56 16.79 11.61 -4.05
N LEU A 57 15.54 11.15 -4.02
CA LEU A 57 14.35 11.95 -4.29
C LEU A 57 13.53 12.13 -3.00
N THR A 58 13.33 13.37 -2.57
CA THR A 58 12.51 13.69 -1.39
C THR A 58 11.41 14.68 -1.73
N LEU A 59 10.15 14.30 -1.46
CA LEU A 59 8.99 15.16 -1.63
C LEU A 59 8.18 15.23 -0.34
N ARG A 60 7.90 16.45 0.12
CA ARG A 60 6.99 16.71 1.24
C ARG A 60 5.88 17.64 0.79
N MET A 61 4.62 17.27 0.97
CA MET A 61 3.50 18.16 0.66
C MET A 61 2.50 18.21 1.81
N LEU A 62 2.04 19.42 2.12
CA LEU A 62 0.96 19.66 3.07
C LEU A 62 -0.17 20.39 2.35
N GLY A 63 -1.34 19.77 2.31
CA GLY A 63 -2.55 20.35 1.73
C GLY A 63 -3.60 20.61 2.80
N GLU A 64 -4.01 21.87 2.97
CA GLU A 64 -5.25 22.22 3.68
C GLU A 64 -6.34 22.52 2.64
N ASP A 65 -7.38 21.67 2.59
CA ASP A 65 -8.51 21.75 1.63
C ASP A 65 -8.03 21.92 0.18
N ALA A 66 -7.09 21.06 -0.24
CA ALA A 66 -6.38 21.18 -1.51
C ALA A 66 -6.17 19.84 -2.21
N ARG A 67 -6.02 19.88 -3.54
CA ARG A 67 -5.62 18.73 -4.35
C ARG A 67 -4.12 18.53 -4.30
N LEU A 68 -3.66 17.30 -4.08
CA LEU A 68 -2.23 16.97 -4.01
C LEU A 68 -1.88 15.95 -5.10
N SER A 69 -0.87 16.25 -5.91
CA SER A 69 -0.34 15.31 -6.88
C SER A 69 1.16 15.15 -6.72
N ALA A 70 1.61 13.91 -6.65
CA ALA A 70 3.02 13.56 -6.53
C ALA A 70 3.35 12.50 -7.57
N GLU A 71 4.34 12.79 -8.41
CA GLU A 71 4.96 11.83 -9.31
C GLU A 71 6.44 11.76 -8.95
N MET A 72 6.91 10.58 -8.57
CA MET A 72 8.31 10.35 -8.21
C MET A 72 8.82 9.13 -8.98
N LEU A 73 9.87 9.34 -9.77
CA LEU A 73 10.46 8.32 -10.64
C LEU A 73 11.96 8.26 -10.33
N GLY A 74 12.46 7.13 -9.85
CA GLY A 74 13.90 6.91 -9.63
C GLY A 74 14.63 6.89 -10.97
N GLY A 75 14.39 5.85 -11.77
CA GLY A 75 14.99 5.68 -13.10
C GLY A 75 15.91 4.47 -13.14
N ASP A 76 17.09 4.61 -13.74
CA ASP A 76 18.11 3.55 -13.71
C ASP A 76 19.09 3.80 -12.54
N GLY A 77 19.32 2.86 -11.65
CA GLY A 77 20.22 3.00 -10.49
C GLY A 77 19.56 2.48 -9.22
N ASN A 78 20.27 2.49 -8.10
CA ASN A 78 19.67 2.15 -6.81
C ASN A 78 19.21 3.44 -6.13
N ASP A 79 17.94 3.75 -6.26
CA ASP A 79 17.37 5.03 -5.88
C ASP A 79 16.77 5.00 -4.47
N ILE A 80 16.76 6.16 -3.81
CA ILE A 80 16.08 6.38 -2.54
C ILE A 80 14.96 7.39 -2.77
N ILE A 81 13.73 6.94 -2.64
CA ILE A 81 12.52 7.73 -2.85
C ILE A 81 11.80 7.90 -1.53
N THR A 82 11.65 9.14 -1.06
CA THR A 82 10.91 9.47 0.16
C THR A 82 9.76 10.43 -0.13
N LEU A 83 8.52 9.96 0.11
CA LEU A 83 7.30 10.74 -0.07
C LEU A 83 6.57 10.93 1.25
N SER A 84 6.26 12.17 1.60
CA SER A 84 5.42 12.50 2.75
C SER A 84 4.31 13.46 2.33
N LEU A 85 3.06 12.99 2.33
CA LEU A 85 1.89 13.81 2.02
C LEU A 85 0.93 13.86 3.21
N GLU A 86 0.51 15.07 3.57
CA GLU A 86 -0.52 15.28 4.59
C GLU A 86 -1.66 16.09 3.96
N ALA A 87 -2.81 15.44 3.78
CA ALA A 87 -4.06 16.04 3.33
C ALA A 87 -4.96 16.30 4.54
N ARG A 88 -5.23 17.58 4.82
CA ARG A 88 -6.15 18.03 5.86
C ARG A 88 -7.40 18.56 5.20
N VAL A 89 -8.51 17.89 5.43
CA VAL A 89 -9.83 18.29 4.91
C VAL A 89 -10.74 18.73 6.04
N SER A 90 -11.41 19.88 5.86
CA SER A 90 -12.26 20.54 6.86
C SER A 90 -13.74 20.12 6.80
N ALA A 91 -14.16 19.39 5.77
CA ALA A 91 -15.52 18.85 5.60
C ALA A 91 -15.50 17.52 4.81
N GLU A 92 -16.64 16.81 4.80
CA GLU A 92 -17.00 15.47 4.23
C GLU A 92 -16.53 15.10 2.80
N GLU A 93 -15.59 15.81 2.20
CA GLU A 93 -15.06 15.54 0.87
C GLU A 93 -13.75 14.74 0.94
N ILE A 94 -13.67 13.68 0.12
CA ILE A 94 -12.46 12.86 0.00
C ILE A 94 -11.40 13.70 -0.73
N PRO A 95 -10.22 13.95 -0.15
CA PRO A 95 -9.19 14.71 -0.83
C PRO A 95 -8.77 13.99 -2.12
N ASP A 96 -8.82 14.73 -3.25
CA ASP A 96 -8.35 14.27 -4.56
C ASP A 96 -6.82 14.28 -4.55
N VAL A 97 -6.25 13.13 -4.22
CA VAL A 97 -4.80 12.91 -4.16
C VAL A 97 -4.40 11.87 -5.19
N ASP A 98 -3.34 12.18 -5.92
CA ASP A 98 -2.77 11.31 -6.95
C ASP A 98 -1.27 11.19 -6.69
N ALA A 99 -0.89 10.21 -5.88
CA ALA A 99 0.50 9.88 -5.58
C ALA A 99 0.92 8.62 -6.36
N ARG A 100 1.80 8.80 -7.34
CA ARG A 100 2.41 7.74 -8.13
C ARG A 100 3.91 7.71 -7.85
N VAL A 101 4.44 6.53 -7.50
CA VAL A 101 5.85 6.34 -7.21
C VAL A 101 6.36 5.11 -7.94
N SER A 102 7.53 5.22 -8.57
CA SER A 102 8.23 4.12 -9.22
C SER A 102 9.72 4.18 -8.91
N GLY A 103 10.31 3.06 -8.49
CA GLY A 103 11.76 2.88 -8.37
C GLY A 103 12.41 2.93 -9.74
N GLY A 104 12.14 1.92 -10.56
CA GLY A 104 12.67 1.81 -11.91
C GLY A 104 13.54 0.57 -12.06
N ALA A 105 14.80 0.72 -12.47
CA ALA A 105 15.72 -0.40 -12.61
C ALA A 105 16.88 -0.24 -11.64
N GLY A 106 17.13 -1.25 -10.82
CA GLY A 106 18.10 -1.26 -9.73
C GLY A 106 17.39 -1.65 -8.43
N ASN A 107 18.14 -1.69 -7.33
CA ASN A 107 17.59 -2.08 -6.04
C ASN A 107 17.17 -0.82 -5.28
N ASP A 108 15.90 -0.46 -5.39
CA ASP A 108 15.36 0.81 -4.94
C ASP A 108 14.81 0.73 -3.52
N ARG A 109 14.84 1.88 -2.84
CA ARG A 109 14.20 2.06 -1.53
C ARG A 109 13.10 3.10 -1.65
N ILE A 110 11.87 2.68 -1.40
CA ILE A 110 10.68 3.52 -1.51
C ILE A 110 10.03 3.64 -0.14
N ASP A 111 10.12 4.82 0.49
CA ASP A 111 9.52 5.14 1.78
C ASP A 111 8.38 6.16 1.61
N ILE A 112 7.13 5.74 1.80
CA ILE A 112 5.94 6.57 1.60
C ILE A 112 5.15 6.68 2.90
N THR A 113 4.82 7.91 3.30
CA THR A 113 3.90 8.20 4.41
C THR A 113 2.78 9.14 3.97
N LEU A 114 1.54 8.69 4.08
CA LEU A 114 0.35 9.42 3.68
C LEU A 114 -0.61 9.60 4.86
N VAL A 115 -1.11 10.81 5.04
CA VAL A 115 -2.07 11.16 6.10
C VAL A 115 -3.27 11.85 5.48
N GLY A 116 -4.47 11.40 5.84
CA GLY A 116 -5.74 11.83 5.28
C GLY A 116 -5.96 11.37 3.84
N THR A 117 -5.12 10.49 3.32
CA THR A 117 -5.13 10.10 1.90
C THR A 117 -4.43 8.76 1.67
N VAL A 118 -4.49 8.28 0.43
CA VAL A 118 -3.98 7.00 -0.05
C VAL A 118 -3.14 7.22 -1.32
N ALA A 119 -2.22 6.30 -1.57
CA ALA A 119 -1.42 6.30 -2.78
C ALA A 119 -2.29 5.83 -3.95
N ARG A 120 -1.98 6.32 -5.15
CA ARG A 120 -2.61 5.80 -6.36
C ARG A 120 -1.95 4.50 -6.80
N GLU A 121 -0.62 4.46 -6.74
CA GLU A 121 0.18 3.38 -7.31
C GLU A 121 1.63 3.46 -6.82
N VAL A 122 2.21 2.30 -6.51
CA VAL A 122 3.60 2.19 -6.07
C VAL A 122 4.24 0.99 -6.77
N PHE A 123 5.33 1.23 -7.50
CA PHE A 123 6.08 0.20 -8.22
C PHE A 123 7.54 0.17 -7.74
N GLY A 124 8.07 -1.02 -7.47
CA GLY A 124 9.51 -1.25 -7.33
C GLY A 124 10.17 -1.13 -8.70
N GLY A 125 9.94 -2.13 -9.54
CA GLY A 125 10.42 -2.18 -10.91
C GLY A 125 11.26 -3.42 -11.15
N ALA A 126 12.55 -3.27 -11.47
CA ALA A 126 13.44 -4.39 -11.69
C ALA A 126 14.66 -4.30 -10.77
N GLY A 127 14.94 -5.32 -9.98
CA GLY A 127 15.96 -5.33 -8.94
C GLY A 127 15.34 -5.72 -7.60
N ASP A 128 16.16 -5.94 -6.58
CA ASP A 128 15.64 -6.32 -5.26
C ASP A 128 15.22 -5.05 -4.50
N ASP A 129 13.93 -4.75 -4.51
CA ASP A 129 13.37 -3.49 -4.04
C ASP A 129 12.89 -3.55 -2.59
N HIS A 130 12.81 -2.39 -1.93
CA HIS A 130 12.28 -2.24 -0.59
C HIS A 130 11.21 -1.15 -0.55
N ILE A 131 9.96 -1.57 -0.50
CA ILE A 131 8.78 -0.71 -0.46
C ILE A 131 8.20 -0.67 0.95
N THR A 132 8.18 0.51 1.56
CA THR A 132 7.46 0.80 2.81
C THR A 132 6.38 1.85 2.56
N LEU A 133 5.13 1.51 2.86
CA LEU A 133 3.98 2.39 2.67
C LEU A 133 3.13 2.44 3.92
N ASP A 134 3.06 3.60 4.58
CA ASP A 134 2.18 3.84 5.73
C ASP A 134 1.13 4.88 5.37
N GLN A 135 -0.14 4.47 5.36
CA GLN A 135 -1.28 5.33 5.05
C GLN A 135 -2.21 5.40 6.25
N SER A 136 -2.62 6.62 6.61
CA SER A 136 -3.60 6.85 7.66
C SER A 136 -4.74 7.74 7.17
N GLY A 137 -5.98 7.36 7.43
CA GLY A 137 -7.14 8.04 6.84
C GLY A 137 -7.31 7.74 5.34
N GLY A 138 -8.32 8.33 4.70
CA GLY A 138 -8.66 8.02 3.30
C GLY A 138 -9.31 6.63 3.17
N ALA A 139 -10.64 6.57 3.25
CA ALA A 139 -11.37 5.31 3.16
C ALA A 139 -11.94 5.07 1.76
N GLY A 140 -12.18 3.81 1.42
CA GLY A 140 -12.82 3.40 0.16
C GLY A 140 -11.86 3.25 -1.01
N PHE A 141 -10.57 2.97 -0.74
CA PHE A 141 -9.58 2.75 -1.79
C PHE A 141 -8.71 1.53 -1.49
N VAL A 142 -8.47 0.72 -2.52
CA VAL A 142 -7.49 -0.37 -2.50
C VAL A 142 -6.26 0.14 -3.22
N THR A 143 -5.13 0.25 -2.52
CA THR A 143 -3.89 0.76 -3.10
C THR A 143 -3.16 -0.38 -3.82
N PRO A 144 -2.91 -0.26 -5.14
CA PRO A 144 -2.05 -1.19 -5.85
C PRO A 144 -0.57 -0.94 -5.50
N VAL A 145 0.14 -2.03 -5.22
CA VAL A 145 1.58 -2.07 -4.98
C VAL A 145 2.15 -3.27 -5.75
N ASP A 146 3.26 -3.08 -6.44
CA ASP A 146 3.85 -4.13 -7.27
C ASP A 146 5.39 -4.06 -7.13
N GLY A 147 5.99 -5.16 -6.71
CA GLY A 147 7.43 -5.30 -6.52
C GLY A 147 8.16 -5.32 -7.85
N GLY A 148 7.82 -6.31 -8.69
CA GLY A 148 8.27 -6.42 -10.07
C GLY A 148 9.23 -7.58 -10.28
N ASP A 149 10.36 -7.35 -10.96
CA ASP A 149 11.40 -8.37 -11.09
C ASP A 149 12.38 -8.23 -9.92
N GLY A 150 12.75 -9.30 -9.22
CA GLY A 150 13.72 -9.27 -8.11
C GLY A 150 13.13 -9.79 -6.81
N ALA A 151 13.97 -10.02 -5.81
CA ALA A 151 13.52 -10.48 -4.49
C ALA A 151 13.16 -9.29 -3.59
N ASP A 152 11.88 -8.98 -3.49
CA ASP A 152 11.39 -7.72 -2.94
C ASP A 152 11.00 -7.79 -1.47
N ILE A 153 11.04 -6.63 -0.81
CA ILE A 153 10.50 -6.44 0.54
C ILE A 153 9.39 -5.40 0.47
N ILE A 154 8.15 -5.85 0.68
CA ILE A 154 6.95 -5.02 0.63
C ILE A 154 6.31 -4.98 2.02
N SER A 155 6.32 -3.81 2.67
CA SER A 155 5.70 -3.58 3.97
C SER A 155 4.69 -2.45 3.89
N VAL A 156 3.40 -2.79 3.87
CA VAL A 156 2.31 -1.84 3.72
C VAL A 156 1.36 -1.84 4.92
N ARG A 157 0.99 -0.64 5.37
CA ARG A 157 0.09 -0.43 6.49
C ARG A 157 -0.97 0.60 6.11
N MET A 158 -2.22 0.25 6.36
CA MET A 158 -3.35 1.16 6.32
C MET A 158 -3.97 1.23 7.70
N SER A 159 -4.19 2.45 8.20
CA SER A 159 -4.87 2.68 9.47
C SER A 159 -5.96 3.75 9.36
N GLY A 160 -7.00 3.60 10.17
CA GLY A 160 -7.95 4.67 10.44
C GLY A 160 -9.34 4.49 9.82
N GLY A 161 -10.10 5.59 9.91
CA GLY A 161 -11.55 5.59 9.78
C GLY A 161 -12.13 6.95 9.44
N GLY A 162 -12.44 7.20 8.16
CA GLY A 162 -13.27 8.33 7.72
C GLY A 162 -14.77 8.02 7.73
N GLU A 163 -15.61 9.02 7.49
CA GLU A 163 -17.03 8.78 7.20
C GLU A 163 -17.16 8.34 5.73
N GLY A 164 -17.88 7.24 5.47
CA GLY A 164 -17.99 6.64 4.13
C GLY A 164 -17.57 5.18 4.13
N GLY A 165 -18.56 4.28 4.06
CA GLY A 165 -18.32 2.85 3.89
C GLY A 165 -17.59 2.54 2.59
N GLY A 166 -16.97 1.36 2.52
CA GLY A 166 -16.24 0.92 1.33
C GLY A 166 -15.08 0.00 1.63
N ARG A 167 -14.55 -0.59 0.55
CA ARG A 167 -13.39 -1.48 0.56
C ARG A 167 -12.10 -0.68 0.62
N SER A 168 -11.28 -0.94 1.64
CA SER A 168 -9.99 -0.28 1.81
C SER A 168 -8.90 -1.31 2.13
N GLY A 169 -7.69 -1.04 1.66
CA GLY A 169 -6.51 -1.83 1.95
C GLY A 169 -5.61 -1.90 0.73
N PHE A 170 -5.13 -3.09 0.37
CA PHE A 170 -4.07 -3.26 -0.62
C PHE A 170 -4.37 -4.34 -1.67
N GLU A 171 -3.89 -4.10 -2.88
CA GLU A 171 -3.72 -5.10 -3.94
C GLU A 171 -2.22 -5.17 -4.21
N ILE A 172 -1.60 -6.30 -3.96
CA ILE A 172 -0.14 -6.45 -3.98
C ILE A 172 0.25 -7.54 -4.97
N ALA A 173 1.19 -7.23 -5.83
CA ALA A 173 1.98 -8.20 -6.59
C ALA A 173 3.40 -8.22 -6.03
N GLY A 174 3.94 -9.39 -5.70
CA GLY A 174 5.37 -9.57 -5.43
C GLY A 174 6.12 -9.51 -6.76
N GLY A 175 5.90 -10.52 -7.60
CA GLY A 175 6.38 -10.56 -8.98
C GLY A 175 7.29 -11.76 -9.22
N ASP A 176 8.44 -11.55 -9.86
CA ASP A 176 9.45 -12.59 -10.09
C ASP A 176 10.51 -12.51 -8.98
N GLY A 177 10.58 -13.45 -8.06
CA GLY A 177 11.58 -13.43 -7.00
C GLY A 177 11.11 -14.16 -5.76
N SER A 178 11.96 -14.19 -4.72
CA SER A 178 11.55 -14.67 -3.41
C SER A 178 11.23 -13.47 -2.53
N ASP A 179 9.95 -13.15 -2.43
CA ASP A 179 9.46 -11.91 -1.88
C ASP A 179 9.08 -12.02 -0.40
N GLN A 180 9.19 -10.90 0.30
CA GLN A 180 8.72 -10.74 1.67
C GLN A 180 7.63 -9.68 1.73
N ILE A 181 6.38 -10.13 1.86
CA ILE A 181 5.20 -9.26 1.80
C ILE A 181 4.51 -9.23 3.16
N SER A 182 4.36 -8.04 3.73
CA SER A 182 3.62 -7.78 4.97
C SER A 182 2.57 -6.70 4.71
N ALA A 183 1.29 -7.08 4.74
CA ALA A 183 0.16 -6.17 4.55
C ALA A 183 -0.70 -6.12 5.81
N GLU A 184 -0.87 -4.93 6.39
CA GLU A 184 -1.76 -4.69 7.52
C GLU A 184 -2.79 -3.63 7.18
N THR A 185 -4.07 -4.00 7.19
CA THR A 185 -5.20 -3.07 7.04
C THR A 185 -6.01 -3.06 8.34
N SER A 186 -5.94 -1.95 9.10
CA SER A 186 -6.66 -1.76 10.36
C SER A 186 -7.66 -0.61 10.26
N LEU A 187 -8.94 -0.95 10.22
CA LEU A 187 -10.02 0.02 10.00
C LEU A 187 -10.94 0.10 11.21
N GLY A 188 -11.29 1.33 11.60
CA GLY A 188 -12.35 1.61 12.56
C GLY A 188 -13.47 2.45 11.91
N GLY A 189 -14.70 2.35 12.43
CA GLY A 189 -15.87 3.07 11.93
C GLY A 189 -16.90 2.17 11.22
N GLU A 190 -18.07 2.72 10.88
CA GLU A 190 -19.20 1.92 10.40
C GLU A 190 -19.05 1.42 8.94
N LEU A 191 -19.53 0.19 8.67
CA LEU A 191 -19.68 -0.40 7.32
C LEU A 191 -18.41 -0.46 6.45
N ARG A 192 -17.30 -0.94 7.03
CA ARG A 192 -15.98 -0.96 6.38
C ARG A 192 -15.57 -2.37 5.98
N GLU A 193 -14.92 -2.48 4.83
CA GLU A 193 -14.33 -3.73 4.37
C GLU A 193 -12.80 -3.57 4.35
N ALA A 194 -12.12 -4.18 5.32
CA ALA A 194 -10.65 -4.25 5.38
C ALA A 194 -10.17 -5.40 4.50
N VAL A 195 -9.36 -5.09 3.49
CA VAL A 195 -8.99 -6.07 2.46
C VAL A 195 -7.52 -6.03 2.14
N ASN A 196 -6.87 -7.20 2.15
CA ASN A 196 -5.60 -7.39 1.47
C ASN A 196 -5.77 -8.45 0.38
N LEU A 197 -5.44 -8.10 -0.87
CA LEU A 197 -5.35 -9.01 -2.01
C LEU A 197 -3.87 -9.12 -2.37
N ILE A 198 -3.30 -10.32 -2.31
CA ILE A 198 -1.86 -10.51 -2.51
C ILE A 198 -1.63 -11.68 -3.45
N GLY A 199 -0.89 -11.44 -4.54
CA GLY A 199 -0.24 -12.48 -5.32
C GLY A 199 1.26 -12.35 -5.10
N ALA A 200 1.91 -13.40 -4.59
CA ALA A 200 3.34 -13.36 -4.32
C ALA A 200 4.14 -13.54 -5.61
N GLY A 201 3.82 -14.55 -6.41
CA GLY A 201 4.29 -14.64 -7.79
C GLY A 201 5.17 -15.87 -8.02
N ALA A 202 6.41 -15.67 -8.45
CA ALA A 202 7.32 -16.75 -8.80
C ALA A 202 8.58 -16.74 -7.95
N GLY A 203 8.75 -17.73 -7.08
CA GLY A 203 9.88 -17.93 -6.20
C GLY A 203 9.37 -18.36 -4.82
N ASP A 204 10.29 -18.68 -3.91
CA ASP A 204 9.88 -19.09 -2.55
C ASP A 204 9.51 -17.85 -1.73
N ASP A 205 8.21 -17.58 -1.55
CA ASP A 205 7.71 -16.34 -0.98
C ASP A 205 7.35 -16.44 0.50
N THR A 206 7.37 -15.30 1.20
CA THR A 206 6.86 -15.17 2.57
C THR A 206 5.82 -14.06 2.64
N VAL A 207 4.57 -14.43 2.93
CA VAL A 207 3.44 -13.49 2.95
C VAL A 207 2.74 -13.48 4.30
N SER A 208 2.53 -12.29 4.86
CA SER A 208 1.69 -12.04 6.04
C SER A 208 0.63 -10.99 5.72
N ALA A 209 -0.62 -11.43 5.59
CA ALA A 209 -1.79 -10.58 5.39
C ALA A 209 -2.60 -10.44 6.69
N SER A 210 -2.87 -9.22 7.12
CA SER A 210 -3.63 -8.92 8.33
C SER A 210 -4.74 -7.92 8.04
N ALA A 211 -6.00 -8.34 8.21
CA ALA A 211 -7.16 -7.45 8.15
C ALA A 211 -7.81 -7.35 9.53
N ILE A 212 -7.92 -6.12 10.03
CA ILE A 212 -8.33 -5.81 11.38
C ILE A 212 -9.51 -4.84 11.34
N ILE A 213 -10.58 -5.18 12.07
CA ILE A 213 -11.74 -4.32 12.28
C ILE A 213 -11.83 -3.94 13.75
N GLU A 214 -11.75 -2.63 14.02
CA GLU A 214 -11.75 -2.06 15.38
C GLU A 214 -13.17 -1.98 15.98
N SER A 215 -13.23 -1.95 17.32
CA SER A 215 -14.40 -2.14 18.21
C SER A 215 -15.63 -1.25 17.99
N ASN A 216 -15.54 -0.24 17.13
CA ASN A 216 -16.59 0.76 16.89
C ASN A 216 -17.30 0.57 15.54
N SER A 217 -17.09 -0.58 14.89
CA SER A 217 -17.57 -0.83 13.54
C SER A 217 -18.88 -1.62 13.55
N ASN A 218 -20.02 -0.94 13.34
CA ASN A 218 -21.29 -1.63 13.06
C ASN A 218 -21.24 -2.18 11.62
N GLY A 219 -21.21 -3.51 11.45
CA GLY A 219 -21.31 -4.14 10.12
C GLY A 219 -20.05 -4.09 9.25
N GLY A 220 -18.87 -4.20 9.86
CA GLY A 220 -17.62 -4.32 9.11
C GLY A 220 -17.39 -5.73 8.51
N SER A 221 -16.50 -5.82 7.54
CA SER A 221 -15.99 -7.08 6.98
C SER A 221 -14.46 -7.05 6.91
N ALA A 222 -13.82 -8.20 7.06
CA ALA A 222 -12.38 -8.35 6.98
C ALA A 222 -12.05 -9.53 6.06
N PHE A 223 -11.20 -9.30 5.09
CA PHE A 223 -10.89 -10.31 4.08
C PHE A 223 -9.41 -10.26 3.70
N ASN A 224 -8.78 -11.42 3.68
CA ASN A 224 -7.50 -11.59 3.02
C ASN A 224 -7.67 -12.61 1.89
N GLU A 225 -7.15 -12.29 0.71
CA GLU A 225 -6.87 -13.26 -0.34
C GLU A 225 -5.36 -13.28 -0.54
N VAL A 226 -4.75 -14.45 -0.41
CA VAL A 226 -3.31 -14.62 -0.66
C VAL A 226 -3.10 -15.79 -1.59
N ILE A 227 -2.36 -15.56 -2.66
CA ILE A 227 -1.92 -16.56 -3.62
C ILE A 227 -0.39 -16.56 -3.55
N GLY A 228 0.22 -17.70 -3.23
CA GLY A 228 1.67 -17.88 -3.25
C GLY A 228 2.17 -17.84 -4.69
N GLY A 229 1.96 -18.93 -5.43
CA GLY A 229 2.24 -18.97 -6.86
C GLY A 229 3.14 -20.14 -7.22
N ASP A 230 4.27 -19.89 -7.88
CA ASP A 230 5.28 -20.92 -8.12
C ASP A 230 6.36 -20.81 -7.03
N GLY A 231 6.75 -21.90 -6.36
CA GLY A 231 7.77 -21.85 -5.30
C GLY A 231 7.29 -22.54 -4.03
N ASP A 232 8.19 -22.79 -3.08
CA ASP A 232 7.83 -23.29 -1.75
C ASP A 232 7.46 -22.10 -0.83
N ASP A 233 6.17 -21.78 -0.70
CA ASP A 233 5.70 -20.53 -0.07
C ASP A 233 5.35 -20.66 1.42
N ASP A 234 5.53 -19.59 2.22
CA ASP A 234 5.01 -19.46 3.59
C ASP A 234 3.96 -18.35 3.68
N LEU A 235 2.69 -18.75 3.72
CA LEU A 235 1.53 -17.88 3.65
C LEU A 235 0.79 -17.85 4.99
N THR A 236 0.65 -16.64 5.57
CA THR A 236 -0.15 -16.42 6.77
C THR A 236 -1.25 -15.38 6.52
N GLY A 237 -2.50 -15.81 6.63
CA GLY A 237 -3.68 -14.94 6.71
C GLY A 237 -4.14 -14.74 8.14
N SER A 238 -4.34 -13.50 8.57
CA SER A 238 -4.79 -13.15 9.91
C SER A 238 -5.98 -12.21 9.88
N ILE A 239 -7.05 -12.58 10.60
CA ILE A 239 -8.26 -11.76 10.75
C ILE A 239 -8.48 -11.48 12.22
N SER A 240 -8.53 -10.20 12.60
CA SER A 240 -8.83 -9.78 13.97
C SER A 240 -10.05 -8.88 14.00
N VAL A 241 -11.10 -9.33 14.70
CA VAL A 241 -12.35 -8.59 14.84
C VAL A 241 -12.82 -8.63 16.30
N ASP A 242 -13.22 -7.48 16.85
CA ASP A 242 -13.45 -7.35 18.30
C ASP A 242 -14.84 -7.87 18.78
N ASP A 243 -15.87 -7.85 17.92
CA ASP A 243 -17.20 -8.36 18.24
C ASP A 243 -17.81 -9.23 17.13
N SER A 244 -17.51 -10.54 17.16
CA SER A 244 -18.00 -11.54 16.21
C SER A 244 -19.52 -11.58 15.95
N SER A 245 -20.35 -10.91 16.75
CA SER A 245 -21.81 -10.96 16.63
C SER A 245 -22.41 -9.93 15.66
N VAL A 246 -21.59 -9.05 15.06
CA VAL A 246 -22.02 -7.88 14.28
C VAL A 246 -21.34 -7.77 12.89
N PHE A 247 -20.62 -8.80 12.44
CA PHE A 247 -19.90 -8.76 11.14
C PHE A 247 -20.57 -9.61 10.07
N ASP A 248 -20.54 -9.11 8.83
CA ASP A 248 -21.13 -9.79 7.67
C ASP A 248 -20.19 -10.89 7.13
N SER A 249 -18.86 -10.67 7.14
CA SER A 249 -17.86 -11.63 6.67
C SER A 249 -16.46 -11.31 7.24
N ALA A 250 -15.80 -12.30 7.85
CA ALA A 250 -14.46 -12.13 8.43
C ALA A 250 -13.64 -13.41 8.24
N TYR A 251 -12.90 -13.53 7.13
CA TYR A 251 -12.27 -14.78 6.71
C TYR A 251 -11.02 -14.54 5.84
N SER A 252 -10.18 -15.56 5.69
CA SER A 252 -9.07 -15.58 4.74
C SER A 252 -9.26 -16.69 3.72
N GLU A 253 -8.91 -16.40 2.47
CA GLU A 253 -8.70 -17.37 1.40
C GLU A 253 -7.21 -17.40 1.06
N LEU A 254 -6.58 -18.56 1.23
CA LEU A 254 -5.15 -18.74 1.05
C LEU A 254 -4.89 -19.89 0.08
N TYR A 255 -4.07 -19.66 -0.93
CA TYR A 255 -3.75 -20.61 -1.98
C TYR A 255 -2.22 -20.73 -2.06
N GLY A 256 -1.67 -21.90 -1.72
CA GLY A 256 -0.24 -22.20 -1.81
C GLY A 256 0.27 -22.05 -3.24
N GLY A 257 -0.08 -23.00 -4.10
CA GLY A 257 0.24 -22.88 -5.52
C GLY A 257 1.00 -24.10 -6.00
N ALA A 258 2.16 -23.92 -6.60
CA ALA A 258 3.03 -25.01 -7.03
C ALA A 258 4.29 -25.03 -6.18
N GLY A 259 4.42 -26.03 -5.31
CA GLY A 259 5.55 -26.12 -4.39
C GLY A 259 5.21 -26.99 -3.18
N ASN A 260 5.99 -26.89 -2.11
CA ASN A 260 5.67 -27.50 -0.83
C ASN A 260 5.34 -26.40 0.16
N ASP A 261 4.09 -25.97 0.16
CA ASP A 261 3.71 -24.71 0.80
C ASP A 261 3.39 -24.89 2.28
N SER A 262 3.60 -23.84 3.05
CA SER A 262 3.12 -23.66 4.43
C SER A 262 2.00 -22.62 4.40
N VAL A 263 0.75 -23.08 4.54
CA VAL A 263 -0.43 -22.19 4.48
C VAL A 263 -1.14 -22.18 5.82
N LYS A 264 -1.25 -21.00 6.42
CA LYS A 264 -1.78 -20.83 7.78
C LYS A 264 -2.81 -19.70 7.87
N ALA A 265 -3.95 -19.99 8.49
CA ALA A 265 -4.92 -18.98 8.90
C ALA A 265 -4.93 -18.77 10.41
N SER A 266 -5.19 -17.54 10.85
CA SER A 266 -5.43 -17.20 12.25
C SER A 266 -6.60 -16.24 12.40
N GLY A 267 -7.43 -16.48 13.43
CA GLY A 267 -8.70 -15.76 13.59
C GLY A 267 -9.67 -16.03 12.42
N GLY A 268 -10.63 -15.14 12.23
CA GLY A 268 -11.68 -15.27 11.20
C GLY A 268 -12.58 -16.50 11.38
N PHE A 269 -13.57 -16.64 10.51
CA PHE A 269 -14.50 -17.77 10.45
C PHE A 269 -14.55 -18.29 9.02
N ASP A 270 -14.76 -19.59 8.83
CA ASP A 270 -14.91 -20.20 7.51
C ASP A 270 -13.72 -19.91 6.57
N ASN A 271 -12.48 -19.90 7.11
CA ASN A 271 -11.29 -19.70 6.29
C ASN A 271 -11.15 -20.84 5.27
N ILE A 272 -10.61 -20.54 4.09
CA ILE A 272 -10.39 -21.50 3.01
C ILE A 272 -8.89 -21.55 2.71
N LEU A 273 -8.30 -22.73 2.84
CA LEU A 273 -6.88 -22.97 2.59
C LEU A 273 -6.73 -24.06 1.53
N TRP A 274 -6.03 -23.73 0.44
CA TRP A 274 -5.67 -24.65 -0.62
C TRP A 274 -4.15 -24.83 -0.66
N GLY A 275 -3.67 -26.08 -0.65
CA GLY A 275 -2.25 -26.38 -0.90
C GLY A 275 -1.92 -26.37 -2.39
N ASN A 276 -2.83 -26.87 -3.22
CA ASN A 276 -2.69 -27.02 -4.68
C ASN A 276 -1.68 -28.12 -5.10
N GLN A 277 -0.54 -27.81 -5.70
CA GLN A 277 0.38 -28.82 -6.23
C GLN A 277 1.59 -28.99 -5.31
N GLY A 278 1.83 -30.21 -4.85
CA GLY A 278 3.01 -30.60 -4.07
C GLY A 278 2.70 -31.05 -2.64
N ASN A 279 3.69 -31.02 -1.74
CA ASN A 279 3.55 -31.58 -0.37
C ASN A 279 3.32 -30.48 0.67
N ASP A 280 2.07 -30.02 0.75
CA ASP A 280 1.73 -28.84 1.53
C ASP A 280 1.45 -29.14 3.01
N THR A 281 1.66 -28.12 3.84
CA THR A 281 1.24 -28.07 5.24
C THR A 281 0.16 -27.01 5.41
N LEU A 282 -1.06 -27.43 5.74
CA LEU A 282 -2.19 -26.53 5.98
C LEU A 282 -2.55 -26.48 7.46
N LEU A 283 -2.63 -25.26 8.01
CA LEU A 283 -3.02 -25.00 9.39
C LEU A 283 -4.16 -23.98 9.45
N GLY A 284 -5.36 -24.46 9.79
CA GLY A 284 -6.52 -23.61 10.04
C GLY A 284 -6.43 -22.83 11.35
N SER A 285 -7.46 -22.02 11.57
CA SER A 285 -7.70 -21.25 12.77
C SER A 285 -8.28 -22.11 13.91
N GLY A 286 -8.74 -21.45 14.99
CA GLY A 286 -9.51 -22.11 16.05
C GLY A 286 -10.99 -22.30 15.72
N ASN A 287 -11.48 -21.74 14.61
CA ASN A 287 -12.86 -21.80 14.17
C ASN A 287 -13.08 -22.92 13.13
N ALA A 288 -14.27 -22.98 12.53
CA ALA A 288 -14.50 -23.91 11.43
C ALA A 288 -13.79 -23.38 10.17
N ASP A 289 -13.00 -24.23 9.52
CA ASP A 289 -12.22 -23.89 8.32
C ASP A 289 -12.32 -25.02 7.28
N HIS A 290 -12.06 -24.69 6.02
CA HIS A 290 -11.92 -25.63 4.91
C HIS A 290 -10.47 -25.74 4.50
N LEU A 291 -9.87 -26.92 4.74
CA LEU A 291 -8.49 -27.22 4.35
C LEU A 291 -8.51 -28.25 3.22
N ILE A 292 -7.97 -27.86 2.06
CA ILE A 292 -7.94 -28.66 0.85
C ILE A 292 -6.48 -28.77 0.47
N GLY A 293 -5.89 -29.96 0.62
CA GLY A 293 -4.47 -30.18 0.35
C GLY A 293 -4.13 -29.98 -1.12
N GLY A 294 -3.87 -31.07 -1.81
CA GLY A 294 -3.31 -30.96 -3.14
C GLY A 294 -3.06 -32.29 -3.82
N ALA A 295 -2.47 -32.24 -5.00
CA ALA A 295 -1.99 -33.41 -5.75
C ALA A 295 -0.51 -33.28 -6.12
#